data_AF-A0A4R8GZH8-F1
#
_entry.id   AF-A0A4R8GZH8-F1
#
_cell.length_a   1.000
_cell.length_b   1.000
_cell.length_c   1.000
_cell.angle_alpha   90.00
_cell.angle_beta   90.00
_cell.angle_gamma   90.00
#
_symmetry.space_group_name_H-M   'P 1'
#
loop_
_entity.id
_entity.type
_entity.pdbx_description
1 polymer ?
#
loop_
_entity_poly.entity_id
_entity_poly.type
_entity_poly.pdbx_seq_one_letter_code
_entity_poly.pdbx_strand_id
1 'polypeptide(L)'
;MADYMKDGVDQIEVVAQKVIKKHFNKLANIKVGYRFTDKLKQSKGRVIHADVKKVPGIWQSFIDKDLILIVAEDDWNKSDGRTREAMIHEGFCQIYLEPKPVGDGYPKQIGKDLYQLSNGEKVQGIRVAKEAEEELSDYKISIVAYDERVISKNVQAYGCWKQSQKGLKQTFVQTRMFKNESLKMAN
;
A
#
# COMPACT_ATOMS: atom_id res chain seq x y z
N MET A 1 -29.16 4.27 -6.35
CA MET A 1 -27.71 4.36 -6.04
C MET A 1 -27.06 3.15 -6.69
N ALA A 2 -26.03 3.34 -7.52
CA ALA A 2 -25.32 2.19 -8.08
C ALA A 2 -24.52 1.52 -6.95
N ASP A 3 -24.70 0.22 -6.80
CA ASP A 3 -24.02 -0.59 -5.80
C ASP A 3 -22.59 -0.84 -6.30
N TYR A 4 -21.66 0.02 -5.88
CA TYR A 4 -20.27 -0.04 -6.32
C TYR A 4 -19.44 -1.06 -5.52
N MET A 5 -20.04 -1.70 -4.51
CA MET A 5 -19.42 -2.72 -3.67
C MET A 5 -19.91 -4.08 -4.17
N LYS A 6 -19.14 -4.67 -5.10
CA LYS A 6 -19.45 -6.02 -5.59
C LYS A 6 -19.34 -7.05 -4.46
N ASP A 7 -20.19 -8.07 -4.49
CA ASP A 7 -20.09 -9.22 -3.59
C ASP A 7 -18.69 -9.85 -3.62
N GLY A 8 -18.21 -10.34 -2.47
CA GLY A 8 -16.93 -11.04 -2.36
C GLY A 8 -15.69 -10.16 -2.07
N VAL A 9 -15.87 -8.85 -1.93
CA VAL A 9 -14.80 -7.92 -1.50
C VAL A 9 -14.20 -8.33 -0.14
N ASP A 10 -15.00 -8.90 0.76
CA ASP A 10 -14.54 -9.43 2.06
C ASP A 10 -13.44 -10.49 1.92
N GLN A 11 -13.42 -11.24 0.80
CA GLN A 11 -12.38 -12.22 0.53
C GLN A 11 -11.02 -11.54 0.28
N ILE A 12 -11.02 -10.34 -0.33
CA ILE A 12 -9.82 -9.53 -0.49
C ILE A 12 -9.31 -9.13 0.89
N GLU A 13 -10.20 -8.67 1.77
CA GLU A 13 -9.84 -8.25 3.12
C GLU A 13 -9.20 -9.39 3.91
N VAL A 14 -9.80 -10.59 3.92
CA VAL A 14 -9.26 -11.75 4.64
C VAL A 14 -7.83 -12.08 4.19
N VAL A 15 -7.58 -12.11 2.88
CA VAL A 15 -6.25 -12.36 2.33
C VAL A 15 -5.30 -11.20 2.63
N ALA A 16 -5.77 -9.96 2.54
CA ALA A 16 -4.98 -8.78 2.82
C ALA A 16 -4.52 -8.73 4.28
N GLN A 17 -5.41 -9.02 5.23
CA GLN A 17 -5.07 -9.06 6.65
C GLN A 17 -4.01 -10.14 6.94
N LYS A 18 -4.12 -11.31 6.30
CA LYS A 18 -3.10 -12.36 6.38
C LYS A 18 -1.73 -11.88 5.85
N VAL A 19 -1.73 -11.20 4.70
CA VAL A 19 -0.50 -10.67 4.08
C VAL A 19 0.10 -9.54 4.94
N ILE A 20 -0.73 -8.63 5.47
CA ILE A 20 -0.30 -7.53 6.35
C ILE A 20 0.38 -8.10 7.60
N LYS A 21 -0.26 -9.06 8.28
CA LYS A 21 0.29 -9.69 9.48
C LYS A 21 1.62 -10.40 9.24
N LYS A 22 1.83 -10.95 8.03
CA LYS A 22 3.02 -11.73 7.69
C LYS A 22 4.19 -10.87 7.20
N HIS A 23 3.91 -9.77 6.50
CA HIS A 23 4.93 -9.04 5.73
C HIS A 23 4.97 -7.54 6.00
N PHE A 24 3.89 -6.93 6.52
CA PHE A 24 3.74 -5.48 6.59
C PHE A 24 3.16 -5.02 7.92
N ASN A 25 3.83 -5.32 9.04
CA ASN A 25 3.35 -4.96 10.39
C ASN A 25 2.96 -3.47 10.52
N LYS A 26 3.65 -2.57 9.82
CA LYS A 26 3.36 -1.12 9.84
C LYS A 26 2.03 -0.74 9.16
N LEU A 27 1.48 -1.60 8.30
CA LEU A 27 0.17 -1.39 7.67
C LEU A 27 -0.98 -1.83 8.57
N ALA A 28 -0.73 -2.50 9.70
CA ALA A 28 -1.78 -3.03 10.57
C ALA A 28 -2.70 -1.92 11.14
N ASN A 29 -2.15 -0.71 11.32
CA ASN A 29 -2.88 0.44 11.86
C ASN A 29 -3.44 1.37 10.75
N ILE A 30 -3.38 0.95 9.49
CA ILE A 30 -3.85 1.77 8.36
C ILE A 30 -5.21 1.28 7.91
N LYS A 31 -6.17 2.19 7.73
CA LYS A 31 -7.52 1.85 7.28
C LYS A 31 -7.49 1.60 5.77
N VAL A 32 -7.58 0.33 5.37
CA VAL A 32 -7.60 -0.07 3.94
C VAL A 32 -9.03 -0.41 3.53
N GLY A 33 -9.50 0.22 2.45
CA GLY A 33 -10.71 -0.17 1.73
C GLY A 33 -10.37 -1.14 0.60
N TYR A 34 -11.30 -2.01 0.23
CA TYR A 34 -11.09 -3.05 -0.76
C TYR A 34 -12.11 -2.93 -1.88
N ARG A 35 -11.68 -3.21 -3.12
CA ARG A 35 -12.56 -3.13 -4.28
C ARG A 35 -12.06 -4.03 -5.42
N PHE A 36 -13.01 -4.57 -6.18
CA PHE A 36 -12.73 -5.17 -7.49
C PHE A 36 -12.78 -4.15 -8.65
N THR A 37 -12.00 -4.44 -9.69
CA THR A 37 -12.07 -3.78 -11.00
C THR A 37 -12.17 -4.82 -12.11
N ASP A 38 -12.97 -4.53 -13.12
CA ASP A 38 -13.13 -5.37 -14.31
C ASP A 38 -11.93 -5.23 -15.24
N LYS A 39 -11.31 -4.06 -15.26
CA LYS A 39 -10.21 -3.74 -16.18
C LYS A 39 -8.87 -3.94 -15.52
N LEU A 40 -8.05 -4.82 -16.10
CA LEU A 40 -6.65 -4.95 -15.77
C LEU A 40 -5.92 -3.65 -16.12
N LYS A 41 -5.17 -3.15 -15.15
CA LYS A 41 -4.35 -1.95 -15.35
C LYS A 41 -3.00 -2.37 -15.92
N GLN A 42 -2.51 -1.58 -16.87
CA GLN A 42 -1.14 -1.69 -17.36
C GLN A 42 -0.33 -0.46 -16.92
N SER A 43 0.92 -0.68 -16.54
CA SER A 43 1.88 0.38 -16.24
C SER A 43 3.25 -0.01 -16.77
N LYS A 44 3.86 0.85 -17.59
CA LYS A 44 5.19 0.61 -18.19
C LYS A 44 5.32 -0.77 -18.84
N GLY A 45 4.28 -1.20 -19.57
CA GLY A 45 4.23 -2.51 -20.25
C GLY A 45 4.02 -3.71 -19.33
N ARG A 46 3.68 -3.50 -18.06
CA ARG A 46 3.47 -4.57 -17.06
C ARG A 46 2.02 -4.59 -16.60
N VAL A 47 1.47 -5.80 -16.45
CA VAL A 47 0.11 -6.00 -15.91
C VAL A 47 0.14 -5.86 -14.40
N ILE A 48 -0.75 -5.02 -13.89
CA ILE A 48 -0.98 -4.78 -12.47
C ILE A 48 -2.26 -5.52 -12.08
N HIS A 49 -2.09 -6.58 -11.28
CA HIS A 49 -3.20 -7.40 -10.77
C HIS A 49 -3.84 -6.80 -9.51
N ALA A 50 -3.06 -6.06 -8.73
CA ALA A 50 -3.53 -5.30 -7.58
C ALA A 50 -2.84 -3.92 -7.54
N ASP A 51 -3.63 -2.86 -7.41
CA ASP A 51 -3.18 -1.47 -7.35
C ASP A 51 -3.61 -0.85 -6.02
N VAL A 52 -2.73 -0.07 -5.41
CA VAL A 52 -3.04 0.67 -4.18
C VAL A 52 -3.18 2.15 -4.52
N LYS A 53 -4.22 2.77 -3.96
CA LYS A 53 -4.49 4.20 -4.10
C LYS A 53 -4.55 4.82 -2.72
N LYS A 54 -3.87 5.94 -2.54
CA LYS A 54 -4.05 6.77 -1.35
C LYS A 54 -5.36 7.53 -1.48
N VAL A 55 -6.17 7.55 -0.41
CA VAL A 55 -7.33 8.42 -0.33
C VAL A 55 -6.82 9.85 -0.12
N PRO A 56 -7.09 10.80 -1.04
CA PRO A 56 -6.67 12.18 -0.85
C PRO A 56 -7.40 12.78 0.37
N GLY A 57 -6.74 13.67 1.12
CA GLY A 57 -7.29 14.25 2.36
C GLY A 57 -8.67 14.89 2.19
N ILE A 58 -8.94 15.51 1.03
CA ILE A 58 -10.26 16.10 0.73
C ILE A 58 -11.41 15.07 0.73
N TRP A 59 -11.10 13.78 0.55
CA TRP A 59 -12.07 12.69 0.55
C TRP A 59 -12.09 11.92 1.88
N GLN A 60 -11.15 12.17 2.81
CA GLN A 60 -11.10 11.43 4.09
C GLN A 60 -12.35 11.66 4.94
N SER A 61 -12.95 12.85 4.87
CA SER A 61 -14.23 13.14 5.54
C SER A 61 -15.43 12.38 4.98
N PHE A 62 -15.33 11.89 3.73
CA PHE A 62 -16.37 11.10 3.07
C PHE A 62 -16.09 9.60 3.10
N ILE A 63 -14.82 9.22 3.21
CA ILE A 63 -14.34 7.85 3.10
C ILE A 63 -13.38 7.64 4.27
N ASP A 64 -13.85 6.95 5.32
CA ASP A 64 -13.06 6.59 6.50
C ASP A 64 -12.02 5.49 6.18
N LYS A 65 -11.14 5.77 5.21
CA LYS A 65 -10.06 4.91 4.73
C LYS A 65 -8.86 5.78 4.35
N ASP A 66 -7.66 5.27 4.61
CA ASP A 66 -6.39 5.88 4.19
C ASP A 66 -5.97 5.42 2.79
N LEU A 67 -6.29 4.16 2.49
CA LEU A 67 -5.89 3.48 1.27
C LEU A 67 -7.09 2.73 0.67
N ILE A 68 -7.06 2.56 -0.65
CA ILE A 68 -7.95 1.64 -1.37
C ILE A 68 -7.07 0.65 -2.13
N LEU A 69 -7.25 -0.63 -1.84
CA LEU A 69 -6.67 -1.75 -2.59
C LEU A 69 -7.67 -2.20 -3.66
N ILE A 70 -7.27 -2.08 -4.92
CA ILE A 70 -8.08 -2.40 -6.09
C ILE A 70 -7.50 -3.65 -6.74
N VAL A 71 -8.29 -4.71 -6.84
CA VAL A 71 -7.86 -6.01 -7.38
C VAL A 71 -8.61 -6.32 -8.66
N ALA A 72 -7.93 -6.88 -9.66
CA ALA A 72 -8.57 -7.34 -10.89
C ALA A 72 -9.39 -8.61 -10.63
N GLU A 73 -10.70 -8.53 -10.84
CA GLU A 73 -11.64 -9.59 -10.48
C GLU A 73 -11.43 -10.88 -11.27
N ASP A 74 -11.29 -10.76 -12.59
CA ASP A 74 -11.07 -11.90 -13.49
C ASP A 74 -9.86 -12.73 -13.08
N ASP A 75 -8.78 -12.07 -12.68
CA ASP A 75 -7.55 -12.72 -12.26
C ASP A 75 -7.66 -13.28 -10.85
N TRP A 76 -8.36 -12.58 -9.95
CA TRP A 76 -8.63 -13.07 -8.59
C TRP A 76 -9.39 -14.39 -8.62
N ASN A 77 -10.46 -14.46 -9.42
CA ASN A 77 -11.33 -15.63 -9.51
C ASN A 77 -10.63 -16.85 -10.12
N LYS A 78 -9.68 -16.65 -11.03
CA LYS A 78 -8.85 -17.72 -11.64
C LYS A 78 -7.65 -18.14 -10.79
N SER A 79 -7.33 -17.37 -9.74
CA SER A 79 -6.13 -17.57 -8.92
C SER A 79 -6.38 -18.48 -7.73
N ASP A 80 -5.36 -19.27 -7.38
CA ASP A 80 -5.33 -20.03 -6.13
C ASP A 80 -5.00 -19.12 -4.92
N GLY A 81 -5.11 -19.66 -3.71
CA GLY A 81 -4.87 -18.88 -2.49
C GLY A 81 -3.46 -18.27 -2.42
N ARG A 82 -2.45 -18.99 -2.90
CA ARG A 82 -1.06 -18.51 -2.91
C ARG A 82 -0.86 -17.36 -3.89
N THR A 83 -1.46 -17.44 -5.07
CA THR A 83 -1.41 -16.41 -6.10
C THR A 83 -2.17 -15.17 -5.66
N ARG A 84 -3.32 -15.32 -5.00
CA ARG A 84 -4.06 -14.21 -4.38
C ARG A 84 -3.22 -13.49 -3.33
N GLU A 85 -2.55 -14.21 -2.42
CA GLU A 85 -1.61 -13.61 -1.47
C GLU A 85 -0.48 -12.85 -2.18
N ALA A 86 0.05 -13.41 -3.26
CA ALA A 86 1.12 -12.80 -4.03
C ALA A 86 0.68 -11.52 -4.74
N MET A 87 -0.54 -11.47 -5.29
CA MET A 87 -1.14 -10.26 -5.88
C MET A 87 -1.23 -9.14 -4.84
N ILE A 88 -1.82 -9.43 -3.67
CA ILE A 88 -2.00 -8.46 -2.60
C ILE A 88 -0.66 -7.97 -2.06
N HIS A 89 0.29 -8.87 -1.84
CA HIS A 89 1.65 -8.51 -1.41
C HIS A 89 2.36 -7.59 -2.41
N GLU A 90 2.19 -7.83 -3.72
CA GLU A 90 2.76 -6.97 -4.75
C GLU A 90 2.14 -5.56 -4.70
N GLY A 91 0.83 -5.47 -4.47
CA GLY A 91 0.13 -4.20 -4.22
C GLY A 91 0.72 -3.45 -3.02
N PHE A 92 0.84 -4.11 -1.87
CA PHE A 92 1.36 -3.48 -0.65
C PHE A 92 2.84 -3.13 -0.69
N CYS A 93 3.64 -3.80 -1.52
CA CYS A 93 5.04 -3.41 -1.76
C CYS A 93 5.19 -2.02 -2.37
N GLN A 94 4.13 -1.46 -2.97
CA GLN A 94 4.11 -0.10 -3.52
C GLN A 94 3.81 0.97 -2.45
N ILE A 95 3.52 0.57 -1.20
CA ILE A 95 3.28 1.52 -0.11
C ILE A 95 4.60 1.86 0.57
N TYR A 96 4.90 3.15 0.62
CA TYR A 96 5.97 3.70 1.43
C TYR A 96 5.37 4.45 2.62
N LEU A 97 5.79 4.04 3.81
CA LEU A 97 5.40 4.64 5.08
C LEU A 97 6.59 5.34 5.70
N GLU A 98 6.52 6.66 5.77
CA GLU A 98 7.48 7.47 6.50
C GLU A 98 6.87 7.80 7.88
N PRO A 99 7.54 7.49 9.00
CA PRO A 99 7.07 7.91 10.32
C PRO A 99 6.90 9.42 10.33
N LYS A 100 5.75 9.91 10.78
CA LYS A 100 5.62 11.33 11.10
C LYS A 100 6.53 11.61 12.30
N PRO A 101 7.29 12.71 12.29
CA PRO A 101 8.06 13.09 13.47
C PRO A 101 7.10 13.26 14.66
N VAL A 102 7.34 12.48 15.71
CA VAL A 102 6.66 12.64 16.99
C VAL A 102 7.12 13.99 17.55
N GLY A 103 6.23 14.98 17.62
CA GLY A 103 6.52 16.26 18.26
C GLY A 103 6.63 17.49 17.34
N ASP A 104 6.14 17.45 16.10
CA ASP A 104 6.16 18.62 15.19
C ASP A 104 5.24 19.80 15.60
N GLY A 105 4.70 19.80 16.83
CA GLY A 105 3.84 20.86 17.34
C GLY A 105 2.45 20.90 16.70
N TYR A 106 1.97 19.76 16.17
CA TYR A 106 0.60 19.59 15.68
C TYR A 106 -0.33 19.09 16.81
N PRO A 107 -1.62 19.48 16.82
CA PRO A 107 -2.25 20.42 15.90
C PRO A 107 -1.73 21.86 16.09
N LYS A 108 -1.33 22.52 14.99
CA LYS A 108 -0.68 23.83 15.00
C LYS A 108 -1.73 24.93 14.89
N GLN A 109 -1.76 25.87 15.83
CA GLN A 109 -2.67 27.01 15.73
C GLN A 109 -2.25 27.93 14.57
N ILE A 110 -3.16 28.16 13.63
CA ILE A 110 -2.94 29.01 12.43
C ILE A 110 -3.86 30.23 12.39
N GLY A 111 -4.79 30.34 13.34
CA GLY A 111 -5.70 31.46 13.47
C GLY A 111 -6.46 31.47 14.80
N LYS A 112 -7.39 32.42 14.94
CA LYS A 112 -8.29 32.45 16.09
C LYS A 112 -9.20 31.22 16.04
N ASP A 113 -8.98 30.31 16.99
CA ASP A 113 -9.68 29.04 17.11
C ASP A 113 -9.59 28.12 15.87
N LEU A 114 -8.55 28.29 15.05
CA LEU A 114 -8.30 27.48 13.86
C LEU A 114 -6.95 26.78 13.97
N TYR A 115 -6.96 25.46 13.80
CA TYR A 115 -5.81 24.60 13.96
C TYR A 115 -5.57 23.80 12.68
N GLN A 116 -4.30 23.64 12.30
CA GLN A 116 -3.88 22.77 11.23
C GLN A 116 -3.41 21.44 11.82
N LEU A 117 -3.83 20.31 11.26
CA LEU A 117 -3.39 18.96 11.62
C LEU A 117 -2.13 18.55 10.84
N SER A 118 -1.47 17.46 11.24
CA SER A 118 -0.27 16.95 10.55
C SER A 118 -0.53 16.46 9.12
N ASN A 119 -1.78 16.12 8.78
CA ASN A 119 -2.19 15.80 7.41
C ASN A 119 -2.43 17.05 6.53
N GLY A 120 -2.33 18.25 7.11
CA GLY A 120 -2.57 19.54 6.45
C GLY A 120 -4.02 20.05 6.53
N GLU A 121 -4.95 19.26 7.08
CA GLU A 121 -6.34 19.62 7.30
C GLU A 121 -6.47 20.75 8.33
N LYS A 122 -7.56 21.51 8.27
CA LYS A 122 -7.81 22.64 9.16
C LYS A 122 -9.12 22.41 9.90
N VAL A 123 -9.08 22.53 11.22
CA VAL A 123 -10.21 22.25 12.12
C VAL A 123 -10.39 23.41 13.09
N GLN A 124 -11.64 23.69 13.44
CA GLN A 124 -11.97 24.67 14.47
C GLN A 124 -12.07 24.02 15.84
N GLY A 125 -11.53 24.68 16.87
CA GLY A 125 -11.56 24.18 18.24
C GLY A 125 -10.36 23.29 18.60
N ILE A 126 -9.66 23.65 19.68
CA ILE A 126 -8.47 22.91 20.14
C ILE A 126 -8.77 21.46 20.54
N ARG A 127 -9.95 21.19 21.11
CA ARG A 127 -10.31 19.83 21.56
C ARG A 127 -10.51 18.90 20.36
N VAL A 128 -11.31 19.36 19.39
CA VAL A 128 -11.56 18.64 18.14
C VAL A 128 -10.27 18.43 17.36
N ALA A 129 -9.39 19.43 17.32
CA ALA A 129 -8.10 19.29 16.65
C ALA A 129 -7.19 18.24 17.30
N LYS A 130 -7.20 18.11 18.63
CA LYS A 130 -6.42 17.07 19.32
C LYS A 130 -6.99 15.68 19.08
N GLU A 131 -8.30 15.52 19.24
CA GLU A 131 -9.00 14.26 18.97
C GLU A 131 -8.76 13.80 17.52
N ALA A 132 -8.92 14.71 16.55
CA ALA A 132 -8.68 14.42 15.14
C ALA A 132 -7.20 14.09 14.86
N GLU A 133 -6.24 14.76 15.51
CA GLU A 133 -4.81 14.45 15.34
C GLU A 133 -4.47 13.06 15.86
N GLU A 134 -5.06 12.62 16.98
CA GLU A 134 -4.88 11.28 17.54
C GLU A 134 -5.45 10.16 16.65
N GLU A 135 -6.49 10.47 15.86
CA GLU A 135 -7.07 9.52 14.89
C GLU A 135 -6.28 9.41 13.59
N LEU A 136 -5.36 10.35 13.31
CA LEU A 136 -4.56 10.30 12.09
C LEU A 136 -3.50 9.20 12.16
N SER A 137 -3.24 8.58 11.01
CA SER A 137 -2.13 7.63 10.89
C SER A 137 -0.80 8.26 11.33
N ASP A 138 -0.04 7.52 12.15
CA ASP A 138 1.34 7.83 12.55
C ASP A 138 2.30 7.96 11.36
N TYR A 139 1.86 7.54 10.17
CA TYR A 139 2.68 7.49 8.97
C TYR A 139 2.21 8.49 7.92
N LYS A 140 3.18 9.15 7.28
CA LYS A 140 2.98 9.79 5.98
C LYS A 140 3.02 8.72 4.89
N ILE A 141 1.85 8.45 4.33
CA ILE A 141 1.66 7.45 3.28
C ILE A 141 2.00 8.03 1.91
N SER A 142 2.88 7.35 1.18
CA SER A 142 3.21 7.61 -0.23
C SER A 142 3.10 6.32 -1.05
N ILE A 143 2.63 6.42 -2.30
CA ILE A 143 2.58 5.28 -3.23
C ILE A 143 3.74 5.41 -4.20
N VAL A 144 4.66 4.44 -4.20
CA VAL A 144 5.78 4.40 -5.14
C VAL A 144 5.35 3.74 -6.44
N ALA A 145 5.97 4.15 -7.55
CA ALA A 145 5.70 3.56 -8.84
C ALA A 145 6.08 2.08 -8.86
N TYR A 146 5.30 1.29 -9.59
CA TYR A 146 5.60 -0.10 -9.86
C TYR A 146 6.96 -0.23 -10.58
N ASP A 147 7.95 -0.82 -9.91
CA ASP A 147 9.33 -0.93 -10.38
C ASP A 147 9.97 -2.29 -10.03
N GLU A 148 11.27 -2.43 -10.28
CA GLU A 148 12.03 -3.65 -9.99
C GLU A 148 12.18 -3.95 -8.50
N ARG A 149 12.20 -2.94 -7.63
CA ARG A 149 12.32 -3.13 -6.18
C ARG A 149 11.05 -3.76 -5.62
N VAL A 150 9.89 -3.28 -6.06
CA VAL A 150 8.57 -3.86 -5.74
C VAL A 150 8.52 -5.33 -6.17
N ILE A 151 8.94 -5.61 -7.41
CA ILE A 151 8.93 -6.98 -7.94
C ILE A 151 9.89 -7.88 -7.15
N SER A 152 11.09 -7.40 -6.84
CA SER A 152 12.10 -8.19 -6.13
C SER A 152 11.60 -8.66 -4.76
N LYS A 153 10.98 -7.76 -3.98
CA LYS A 153 10.39 -8.12 -2.68
C LYS A 153 9.29 -9.18 -2.81
N ASN A 154 8.43 -9.04 -3.81
CA ASN A 154 7.36 -10.00 -4.04
C ASN A 154 7.89 -11.37 -4.51
N VAL A 155 8.85 -11.40 -5.44
CA VAL A 155 9.50 -12.63 -5.90
C VAL A 155 10.24 -13.35 -4.76
N GLN A 156 10.86 -12.61 -3.84
CA GLN A 156 11.48 -13.20 -2.65
C GLN A 156 10.45 -13.89 -1.74
N ALA A 157 9.25 -13.33 -1.59
CA ALA A 157 8.21 -13.86 -0.71
C ALA A 157 7.41 -15.02 -1.33
N TYR A 158 7.07 -14.95 -2.63
CA TYR A 158 6.13 -15.89 -3.27
C TYR A 158 6.73 -16.67 -4.44
N GLY A 159 7.91 -16.31 -4.91
CA GLY A 159 8.50 -16.84 -6.15
C GLY A 159 7.94 -16.14 -7.40
N CYS A 160 8.30 -16.65 -8.58
CA CYS A 160 7.78 -16.15 -9.85
C CYS A 160 6.39 -16.76 -10.13
N TRP A 161 5.34 -16.10 -9.65
CA TRP A 161 3.96 -16.56 -9.82
C TRP A 161 3.31 -16.08 -11.12
N LYS A 162 3.85 -15.03 -11.75
CA LYS A 162 3.45 -14.60 -13.11
C LYS A 162 4.58 -14.72 -14.12
N GLN A 163 4.23 -14.92 -15.38
CA GLN A 163 5.20 -15.15 -16.46
C GLN A 163 6.19 -13.99 -16.62
N SER A 164 5.73 -12.75 -16.44
CA SER A 164 6.59 -11.55 -16.52
C SER A 164 7.69 -11.51 -15.44
N GLN A 165 7.57 -12.27 -14.35
CA GLN A 165 8.59 -12.35 -13.30
C GLN A 165 9.66 -13.41 -13.60
N LYS A 166 9.41 -14.36 -14.50
CA LYS A 166 10.37 -15.45 -14.80
C LYS A 166 11.68 -14.91 -15.39
N GLY A 167 11.61 -13.93 -16.28
CA GLY A 167 12.80 -13.26 -16.85
C GLY A 167 13.60 -12.45 -15.82
N LEU A 168 12.94 -11.92 -14.78
CA LEU A 168 13.59 -11.10 -13.75
C LEU A 168 14.37 -11.94 -12.73
N LYS A 169 14.01 -13.22 -12.53
CA LYS A 169 14.73 -14.11 -11.61
C LYS A 169 16.20 -14.27 -12.02
N GLN A 170 16.49 -14.35 -13.32
CA GLN A 170 17.86 -14.46 -13.83
C GLN A 170 18.67 -13.19 -13.56
N THR A 171 18.07 -12.02 -13.79
CA THR A 171 18.72 -10.72 -13.55
C THR A 171 19.02 -10.49 -12.07
N PHE A 172 18.06 -10.75 -11.17
CA PHE A 172 18.26 -10.55 -9.74
C PHE A 172 19.25 -11.54 -9.10
N VAL A 173 19.29 -12.79 -9.57
CA VAL A 173 20.28 -13.77 -9.11
C VAL A 173 21.69 -13.32 -9.52
N GLN A 174 21.88 -12.86 -10.76
CA GLN A 174 23.16 -12.32 -11.22
C GLN A 174 23.60 -11.10 -10.41
N THR A 175 22.74 -10.10 -10.19
CA THR A 175 23.08 -8.90 -9.40
C THR A 175 23.47 -9.24 -7.96
N ARG A 176 22.85 -10.25 -7.34
CA ARG A 176 23.17 -10.70 -5.98
C ARG A 176 24.51 -11.44 -5.91
N MET A 177 24.86 -12.22 -6.95
CA MET A 177 26.18 -12.86 -7.05
C MET A 177 27.29 -11.81 -7.18
N PHE A 178 27.15 -10.86 -8.10
CA PHE A 178 28.16 -9.81 -8.31
C PHE A 178 28.37 -8.92 -7.07
N LYS A 179 27.30 -8.63 -6.32
CA LYS A 179 27.39 -7.83 -5.09
C LYS A 179 28.07 -8.57 -3.93
N ASN A 180 27.90 -9.90 -3.86
CA ASN A 180 28.57 -10.73 -2.87
C ASN A 180 30.04 -11.01 -3.22
N GLU A 181 30.40 -11.08 -4.51
CA GLU A 181 31.79 -11.23 -4.94
C GLU A 181 32.59 -9.94 -4.72
N SER A 182 32.00 -8.77 -4.99
CA SER A 182 32.66 -7.48 -4.73
C SER A 182 32.86 -7.19 -3.23
N LEU A 183 31.97 -7.68 -2.35
CA LEU A 183 32.17 -7.64 -0.89
C LEU A 183 33.23 -8.64 -0.39
N LYS A 184 33.45 -9.76 -1.10
CA LYS A 184 34.52 -10.71 -0.78
C LYS A 184 35.91 -10.27 -1.26
N MET A 185 35.98 -9.40 -2.26
CA MET A 185 37.23 -8.82 -2.75
C MET A 185 37.62 -7.52 -2.02
N ALA A 186 36.75 -6.99 -1.17
CA ALA A 186 36.97 -5.75 -0.40
C ALA A 186 37.33 -6.00 1.08
N ASN A 187 37.43 -7.26 1.50
CA ASN A 187 37.97 -7.72 2.80
C ASN A 187 39.25 -8.50 2.56
#